data_AF-A0A261AW64-F1
#
_entry.id   AF-A0A261AW64-F1
#
_cell.length_a   1.000
_cell.length_b   1.000
_cell.length_c   1.000
_cell.angle_alpha   90.00
_cell.angle_beta   90.00
_cell.angle_gamma   90.00
#
_symmetry.space_group_name_H-M   'P 1'
#
loop_
_entity.id
_entity.type
_entity.pdbx_description
1 polymer ?
#
loop_
_entity_poly.entity_id
_entity_poly.type
_entity_poly.pdbx_seq_one_letter_code
_entity_poly.pdbx_strand_id
1 'polypeptide(L)'
;MADCLEEKDESIDSNRVMDQSDFLANQFEKFTHDFREKGEPTCCAETDSDHSKCQQAETQSKRAKKEIVNVTRKLQRALVSLEMMPHATDLLKALREKNAELRDVIIKINSEFSTSSVPIPEYDTVDMKSLLGDDQVR
;
A
#
# COMPACT_ATOMS: atom_id res chain seq x y z
N MET A 1 10.42 43.13 -2.15
CA MET A 1 10.30 41.78 -1.55
C MET A 1 9.35 40.97 -2.41
N ALA A 2 9.86 40.38 -3.48
CA ALA A 2 9.16 39.45 -4.35
C ALA A 2 10.20 38.68 -5.21
N ASP A 3 11.21 38.11 -4.54
CA ASP A 3 12.20 37.20 -5.15
C ASP A 3 11.92 35.76 -4.69
N CYS A 4 10.69 35.30 -4.89
CA CYS A 4 10.31 33.90 -4.63
C CYS A 4 9.52 33.30 -5.81
N LEU A 5 9.80 33.77 -7.03
CA LEU A 5 9.32 33.13 -8.25
C LEU A 5 10.42 32.18 -8.77
N GLU A 6 10.21 30.90 -8.46
CA GLU A 6 10.52 29.76 -9.34
C GLU A 6 11.97 29.63 -9.84
N GLU A 7 12.89 29.29 -8.94
CA GLU A 7 13.98 28.39 -9.33
C GLU A 7 13.36 26.99 -9.46
N LYS A 8 12.79 26.71 -10.64
CA LYS A 8 12.39 25.37 -11.02
C LYS A 8 13.67 24.58 -11.27
N ASP A 9 14.17 23.99 -10.19
CA ASP A 9 15.36 23.16 -10.17
C ASP A 9 15.25 22.13 -11.31
N GLU A 10 16.06 22.28 -12.37
CA GLU A 10 16.04 21.43 -13.59
C GLU A 10 16.35 19.96 -13.26
N SER A 11 16.68 19.66 -12.00
CA SER A 11 16.89 18.35 -11.42
C SER A 11 15.60 17.62 -10.98
N ILE A 12 14.44 18.30 -10.98
CA ILE A 12 13.18 17.70 -10.55
C ILE A 12 12.55 16.91 -11.70
N ASP A 13 12.57 15.58 -11.55
CA ASP A 13 11.89 14.65 -12.46
C ASP A 13 10.40 14.97 -12.53
N SER A 14 9.97 15.50 -13.68
CA SER A 14 8.58 15.92 -13.91
C SER A 14 7.60 14.77 -13.73
N ASN A 15 8.00 13.53 -14.02
CA ASN A 15 7.16 12.35 -13.81
C ASN A 15 6.94 12.12 -12.32
N ARG A 16 8.00 12.23 -11.52
CA ARG A 16 7.93 12.10 -10.06
C ARG A 16 7.01 13.16 -9.44
N VAL A 17 7.00 14.39 -9.97
CA VAL A 17 6.10 15.45 -9.50
C VAL A 17 4.64 15.14 -9.83
N MET A 18 4.38 14.64 -11.04
CA MET A 18 3.02 14.22 -11.44
C MET A 18 2.55 13.04 -10.59
N ASP A 19 3.37 11.99 -10.42
CA ASP A 19 3.05 10.82 -9.61
C ASP A 19 2.76 11.21 -8.15
N GLN A 20 3.55 12.14 -7.59
CA GLN A 20 3.32 12.64 -6.24
C GLN A 20 2.01 13.44 -6.14
N SER A 21 1.71 14.28 -7.13
CA SER A 21 0.48 15.09 -7.14
C SER A 21 -0.75 14.20 -7.25
N ASP A 22 -0.72 13.20 -8.13
CA ASP A 22 -1.79 12.23 -8.31
C ASP A 22 -1.98 11.37 -7.05
N PHE A 23 -0.88 10.96 -6.41
CA PHE A 23 -0.94 10.24 -5.15
C PHE A 23 -1.63 11.07 -4.04
N LEU A 24 -1.24 12.34 -3.89
CA LEU A 24 -1.81 13.23 -2.88
C LEU A 24 -3.29 13.51 -3.13
N ALA A 25 -3.68 13.73 -4.40
CA ALA A 25 -5.08 13.93 -4.77
C ALA A 25 -5.93 12.70 -4.42
N ASN A 26 -5.46 11.50 -4.78
CA ASN A 26 -6.16 10.26 -4.46
C ASN A 26 -6.23 9.99 -2.94
N GLN A 27 -5.19 10.32 -2.17
CA GLN A 27 -5.22 10.23 -0.71
C GLN A 27 -6.25 11.18 -0.10
N PHE A 28 -6.33 12.41 -0.61
CA PHE A 28 -7.27 13.42 -0.14
C PHE A 28 -8.72 13.05 -0.49
N GLU A 29 -8.96 12.55 -1.70
CA GLU A 29 -10.27 12.04 -2.10
C GLU A 29 -10.72 10.89 -1.20
N LYS A 30 -9.84 9.93 -0.93
CA LYS A 30 -10.14 8.85 0.02
C LYS A 30 -10.43 9.36 1.42
N PHE A 31 -9.62 10.29 1.93
CA PHE A 31 -9.81 10.88 3.26
C PHE A 31 -11.17 11.54 3.41
N THR A 32 -11.54 12.39 2.46
CA THR A 32 -12.81 13.14 2.47
C THR A 32 -14.02 12.26 2.18
N HIS A 33 -13.89 11.30 1.27
CA HIS A 33 -14.92 10.29 0.99
C HIS A 33 -15.16 9.42 2.23
N ASP A 34 -14.11 8.88 2.86
CA ASP A 34 -14.23 8.09 4.07
C ASP A 34 -14.86 8.90 5.21
N PHE A 35 -14.53 10.17 5.36
CA PHE A 35 -15.17 11.03 6.36
C PHE A 35 -16.69 11.17 6.13
N ARG A 36 -17.07 11.46 4.87
CA ARG A 36 -18.48 11.68 4.47
C ARG A 36 -19.33 10.42 4.56
N GLU A 37 -18.79 9.29 4.09
CA GLU A 37 -19.52 8.02 4.06
C GLU A 37 -19.58 7.35 5.43
N LYS A 38 -18.55 7.54 6.28
CA LYS A 38 -18.45 6.75 7.49
C LYS A 38 -19.26 7.32 8.65
N GLY A 39 -19.38 8.64 8.84
CA GLY A 39 -20.11 9.24 9.97
C GLY A 39 -19.52 8.91 11.38
N GLU A 40 -18.98 7.72 11.55
CA GLU A 40 -18.01 7.23 12.52
C GLU A 40 -17.02 6.37 11.74
N PRO A 41 -15.70 6.53 11.92
CA PRO A 41 -14.72 5.78 11.15
C PRO A 41 -14.96 4.28 11.31
N THR A 42 -14.97 3.51 10.21
CA THR A 42 -15.14 2.03 10.21
C THR A 42 -14.07 1.28 11.04
N CYS A 43 -13.11 1.99 11.62
CA CYS A 43 -12.09 1.45 12.52
C CYS A 43 -11.89 2.31 13.79
N CYS A 44 -12.67 3.39 13.98
CA CYS A 44 -12.56 4.32 15.12
C CYS A 44 -13.94 4.83 15.58
N ALA A 45 -14.98 4.00 15.59
CA ALA A 45 -16.13 4.31 16.42
C ALA A 45 -15.64 4.30 17.88
N GLU A 46 -15.85 5.40 18.62
CA GLU A 46 -15.47 5.53 20.04
C GLU A 46 -16.14 4.48 20.95
N THR A 47 -17.01 3.64 20.39
CA THR A 47 -17.68 2.51 21.04
C THR A 47 -17.01 1.16 20.83
N ASP A 48 -16.01 1.05 19.95
CA ASP A 48 -15.25 -0.20 19.77
C ASP A 48 -13.95 -0.13 20.58
N SER A 49 -14.06 -0.42 21.88
CA SER A 49 -12.92 -0.61 22.79
C SER A 49 -11.97 -1.74 22.36
N ASP A 50 -12.27 -2.38 21.23
CA ASP A 50 -11.59 -3.54 20.68
C ASP A 50 -11.13 -3.24 19.24
N HIS A 51 -10.17 -2.31 19.09
CA HIS A 51 -9.38 -2.08 17.86
C HIS A 51 -8.67 -3.35 17.31
N SER A 52 -8.85 -4.50 17.97
CA SER A 52 -8.25 -5.79 17.68
C SER A 52 -8.53 -6.26 16.26
N LYS A 53 -9.72 -6.04 15.67
CA LYS A 53 -10.05 -6.57 14.33
C LYS A 53 -9.28 -5.87 13.19
N CYS A 54 -9.15 -4.55 13.28
CA CYS A 54 -8.49 -3.74 12.27
C CYS A 54 -6.96 -3.95 12.32
N GLN A 55 -6.42 -3.99 13.55
CA GLN A 55 -5.02 -4.33 13.80
C GLN A 55 -4.71 -5.80 13.42
N GLN A 56 -5.66 -6.72 13.62
CA GLN A 56 -5.55 -8.12 13.18
C GLN A 56 -5.52 -8.27 11.66
N ALA A 57 -6.34 -7.51 10.92
CA ALA A 57 -6.34 -7.54 9.46
C ALA A 57 -5.00 -7.04 8.88
N GLU A 58 -4.47 -5.94 9.44
CA GLU A 58 -3.17 -5.40 9.02
C GLU A 58 -2.01 -6.34 9.39
N THR A 59 -2.04 -6.93 10.59
CA THR A 59 -1.02 -7.90 11.01
C THR A 59 -1.11 -9.22 10.26
N GLN A 60 -2.31 -9.71 9.93
CA GLN A 60 -2.49 -10.87 9.06
C GLN A 60 -1.95 -10.61 7.66
N SER A 61 -2.23 -9.43 7.09
CA SER A 61 -1.68 -9.04 5.79
C SER A 61 -0.15 -9.02 5.82
N LYS A 62 0.46 -8.35 6.81
CA LYS A 62 1.92 -8.35 7.01
C LYS A 62 2.50 -9.76 7.17
N ARG A 63 1.82 -10.63 7.91
CA ARG A 63 2.22 -12.03 8.10
C ARG A 63 2.16 -12.83 6.81
N ALA A 64 1.07 -12.70 6.04
CA ALA A 64 0.92 -13.36 4.75
C ALA A 64 2.00 -12.94 3.75
N LYS A 65 2.30 -11.63 3.67
CA LYS A 65 3.41 -11.12 2.84
C LYS A 65 4.76 -11.77 3.23
N LYS A 66 5.06 -11.82 4.53
CA LYS A 66 6.30 -12.43 5.04
C LYS A 66 6.38 -13.93 4.72
N GLU A 67 5.27 -14.64 4.83
CA GLU A 67 5.20 -16.07 4.49
C GLU A 67 5.44 -16.30 3.00
N ILE A 68 4.81 -15.52 2.12
CA ILE A 68 5.03 -15.57 0.67
C ILE A 68 6.51 -15.33 0.33
N VAL A 69 7.13 -14.29 0.88
CA VAL A 69 8.56 -13.98 0.65
C VAL A 69 9.46 -15.13 1.11
N ASN A 70 9.18 -15.71 2.28
CA ASN A 70 9.95 -16.83 2.81
C ASN A 70 9.81 -18.10 1.95
N VAL A 71 8.61 -18.41 1.49
CA VAL A 71 8.34 -19.55 0.59
C VAL A 71 9.06 -19.35 -0.73
N THR A 72 8.99 -18.17 -1.34
CA THR A 72 9.69 -17.84 -2.59
C THR A 72 11.20 -17.99 -2.44
N ARG A 73 11.79 -17.55 -1.31
CA ARG A 73 13.23 -17.72 -1.04
C ARG A 73 13.62 -19.18 -0.90
N LYS A 74 12.79 -20.02 -0.24
CA LYS A 74 13.02 -21.46 -0.13
C LYS A 74 12.93 -22.15 -1.50
N LEU A 75 11.94 -21.77 -2.30
CA LEU A 75 11.74 -22.29 -3.66
C LEU A 75 12.93 -21.98 -4.58
N GLN A 76 13.47 -20.75 -4.52
CA GLN A 76 14.65 -20.37 -5.28
C GLN A 76 15.88 -21.21 -4.91
N ARG A 77 16.09 -21.49 -3.62
CA ARG A 77 17.18 -22.37 -3.16
C ARG A 77 17.01 -23.81 -3.67
N ALA A 78 15.77 -24.32 -3.67
CA ALA A 78 15.45 -25.64 -4.19
C ALA A 78 15.69 -25.73 -5.70
N LEU A 79 15.30 -24.70 -6.45
CA LEU A 79 15.55 -24.61 -7.90
C LEU A 79 17.04 -24.68 -8.23
N VAL A 80 17.87 -23.89 -7.55
CA VAL A 80 19.34 -23.94 -7.75
C VAL A 80 19.90 -25.33 -7.45
N SER A 81 19.38 -26.00 -6.42
CA SER A 81 19.82 -27.35 -6.05
C SER A 81 19.41 -28.40 -7.10
N LEU A 82 18.23 -28.25 -7.69
CA LEU A 82 17.69 -29.15 -8.72
C LEU A 82 18.31 -28.91 -10.09
N GLU A 83 18.77 -27.69 -10.39
CA GLU A 83 19.51 -27.38 -11.63
C GLU A 83 20.81 -28.19 -11.75
N MET A 84 21.37 -28.62 -10.62
CA MET A 84 22.55 -29.47 -10.57
C MET A 84 22.22 -30.97 -10.73
N MET A 85 20.94 -31.36 -10.87
CA MET A 85 20.51 -32.75 -10.97
C MET A 85 20.09 -33.11 -12.41
N PRO A 86 20.72 -34.12 -13.05
CA PRO A 86 20.50 -34.43 -14.47
C PRO A 86 19.15 -35.10 -14.80
N HIS A 87 18.35 -35.51 -13.81
CA HIS A 87 17.09 -36.25 -14.01
C HIS A 87 15.85 -35.56 -13.43
N ALA A 88 15.96 -34.31 -12.96
CA ALA A 88 14.87 -33.60 -12.30
C ALA A 88 14.10 -32.65 -13.25
N THR A 89 14.14 -32.86 -14.57
CA THR A 89 13.67 -31.89 -15.58
C THR A 89 12.21 -31.50 -15.43
N ASP A 90 11.31 -32.45 -15.18
CA ASP A 90 9.86 -32.17 -15.07
C ASP A 90 9.52 -31.43 -13.78
N LEU A 91 10.13 -31.85 -12.66
CA LEU A 91 10.00 -31.18 -11.36
C LEU A 91 10.55 -29.76 -11.41
N LEU A 92 11.68 -29.57 -12.08
CA LEU A 92 12.34 -28.29 -12.24
C LEU A 92 11.51 -27.33 -13.10
N LYS A 93 10.85 -27.84 -14.16
CA LYS A 93 9.90 -27.06 -14.96
C LYS A 93 8.70 -26.61 -14.14
N ALA A 94 8.07 -27.52 -13.39
CA ALA A 94 6.92 -27.21 -12.54
C ALA A 94 7.27 -26.18 -11.44
N LEU A 95 8.44 -26.31 -10.81
CA LEU A 95 8.89 -25.38 -9.78
C LEU A 95 9.24 -24.01 -10.33
N ARG A 96 9.74 -23.92 -11.57
CA ARG A 96 9.98 -22.62 -12.25
C ARG A 96 8.68 -21.89 -12.53
N GLU A 97 7.65 -22.61 -12.98
CA GLU A 97 6.31 -22.06 -13.20
C GLU A 97 5.72 -21.49 -11.91
N LYS A 98 5.77 -22.26 -10.81
CA LYS A 98 5.32 -21.78 -9.49
C LYS A 98 6.14 -20.60 -8.95
N ASN A 99 7.44 -20.55 -9.23
CA ASN A 99 8.28 -19.41 -8.86
C ASN A 99 7.93 -18.15 -9.66
N ALA A 100 7.52 -18.28 -10.92
CA ALA A 100 7.04 -17.17 -11.74
C ALA A 100 5.70 -16.64 -11.21
N GLU A 101 4.72 -17.52 -10.96
CA GLU A 101 3.43 -17.14 -10.35
C GLU A 101 3.62 -16.40 -9.01
N LEU A 102 4.49 -16.91 -8.13
CA LEU A 102 4.78 -16.27 -6.85
C LEU A 102 5.48 -14.91 -7.01
N ARG A 103 6.34 -14.74 -8.01
CA ARG A 103 6.96 -13.45 -8.31
C ARG A 103 5.93 -12.43 -8.78
N ASP A 104 4.99 -12.82 -9.63
CA ASP A 104 3.92 -11.94 -10.09
C ASP A 104 3.02 -11.50 -8.92
N VAL A 105 2.72 -12.43 -7.99
CA VAL A 105 1.99 -12.11 -6.76
C VAL A 105 2.78 -11.14 -5.89
N ILE A 106 4.09 -11.34 -5.72
CA ILE A 106 4.95 -10.41 -4.96
C ILE A 106 4.96 -9.03 -5.62
N ILE A 107 5.09 -8.94 -6.95
CA ILE A 107 5.08 -7.67 -7.69
C ILE A 107 3.75 -6.95 -7.49
N LYS A 108 2.62 -7.66 -7.56
CA LYS A 108 1.29 -7.09 -7.30
C LYS A 108 1.12 -6.65 -5.84
N ILE A 109 1.67 -7.39 -4.89
CA ILE A 109 1.64 -7.06 -3.46
C ILE A 109 2.57 -5.89 -3.10
N ASN A 110 3.66 -5.74 -3.86
CA ASN A 110 4.67 -4.70 -3.76
C ASN A 110 4.47 -3.63 -4.85
N SER A 111 3.28 -3.50 -5.44
CA SER A 111 2.95 -2.29 -6.20
C SER A 111 2.94 -1.14 -5.19
N GLU A 112 4.10 -0.50 -5.04
CA GLU A 112 4.51 0.33 -3.92
C GLU A 112 3.73 1.65 -3.80
N PHE A 113 2.89 1.96 -4.79
CA PHE A 113 2.01 3.12 -4.77
C PHE A 113 0.55 2.68 -4.72
N SER A 114 0.14 2.18 -3.55
CA SER A 114 -1.28 2.04 -3.26
C SER A 114 -1.69 3.09 -2.24
N THR A 115 -2.76 3.81 -2.52
CA THR A 115 -3.36 4.81 -1.64
C THR A 115 -4.09 4.18 -0.44
N SER A 116 -3.74 2.94 -0.08
CA SER A 116 -4.27 2.17 1.05
C SER A 116 -3.18 1.65 1.98
N SER A 117 -1.91 1.76 1.59
CA SER A 117 -0.77 1.40 2.44
C SER A 117 -0.31 2.55 3.34
N VAL A 118 -0.78 3.77 3.08
CA VAL A 118 -0.54 4.94 3.92
C VAL A 118 -1.74 5.15 4.85
N PRO A 119 -1.54 5.13 6.18
CA PRO A 119 -2.61 5.39 7.12
C PRO A 119 -3.18 6.78 6.89
N ILE A 120 -4.50 6.85 6.89
CA ILE A 120 -5.23 8.10 6.78
C ILE A 120 -5.07 8.88 8.10
N PRO A 121 -4.85 10.21 8.07
CA PRO A 121 -4.79 11.03 9.29
C PRO A 121 -6.07 10.94 10.12
N GLU A 122 -5.95 11.22 11.42
CA GLU A 122 -7.13 11.36 12.29
C GLU A 122 -7.99 12.55 11.85
N TYR A 123 -9.30 12.44 12.06
CA TYR A 123 -10.24 13.51 11.72
C TYR A 123 -10.30 14.52 12.87
N ASP A 124 -9.82 15.73 12.63
CA ASP A 124 -10.12 16.87 13.51
C ASP A 124 -11.35 17.62 12.98
N THR A 125 -12.37 17.73 13.83
CA THR A 125 -13.60 18.48 13.52
C THR A 125 -13.36 19.93 13.08
N VAL A 126 -12.34 20.61 13.61
CA VAL A 126 -12.00 22.00 13.22
C VAL A 126 -11.41 22.04 11.82
N ASP A 127 -10.50 21.13 11.52
CA ASP A 127 -9.89 20.98 10.21
C ASP A 127 -10.92 20.55 9.18
N MET A 128 -11.79 19.58 9.51
CA MET A 128 -12.83 19.11 8.60
C MET A 128 -13.87 20.19 8.31
N LYS A 129 -14.23 21.03 9.30
CA LYS A 129 -15.12 22.18 9.06
C LYS A 129 -14.47 23.20 8.13
N SER A 130 -13.18 23.43 8.32
CA SER A 130 -12.39 24.32 7.44
C SER A 130 -12.27 23.77 6.02
N LEU A 131 -12.19 22.44 5.86
CA LEU A 131 -12.02 21.77 4.58
C LEU A 131 -13.34 21.54 3.81
N LEU A 132 -14.43 21.21 4.51
CA LEU A 132 -15.70 20.77 3.91
C LEU A 132 -16.87 21.74 4.11
N GLY A 133 -16.75 22.69 5.04
CA GLY A 133 -17.84 23.58 5.46
C GLY A 133 -18.62 23.06 6.68
N ASP A 134 -19.17 23.99 7.46
CA ASP A 134 -19.95 23.71 8.68
C ASP A 134 -21.21 22.87 8.41
N ASP A 135 -21.72 22.89 7.19
CA ASP A 135 -22.90 22.14 6.74
C ASP A 135 -22.62 20.66 6.48
N GLN A 136 -21.34 20.30 6.25
CA GLN A 136 -20.92 18.93 5.93
C GLN A 136 -20.27 18.19 7.10
N VAL A 137 -20.06 18.86 8.24
CA VAL A 137 -19.44 18.30 9.44
C VAL A 137 -20.41 18.39 10.60
N ARG A 138 -20.98 17.23 10.99
CA ARG A 138 -21.93 17.11 12.11
C ARG A 138 -21.24 16.95 13.45
#